data_AF-A0A447QH05-F1
#
_entry.id   AF-A0A447QH05-F1
#
_cell.length_a   1.000
_cell.length_b   1.000
_cell.length_c   1.000
_cell.angle_alpha   90.00
_cell.angle_beta   90.00
_cell.angle_gamma   90.00
#
_symmetry.space_group_name_H-M   'P 1'
#
loop_
_entity.id
_entity.type
_entity.pdbx_description
1 polymer ?
#
loop_
_entity_poly.entity_id
_entity_poly.type
_entity_poly.pdbx_seq_one_letter_code
_entity_poly.pdbx_strand_id
1 'polypeptide(L)'
;MGVEHTQPEKGRKLVIDIGGGSTELVIGEDFEPLLAESRRMGCVSFAHIFFPDGEINRTNFRRARLAAAQKLETLAWQYRIQGWQYALGASGSIKAAHEVLVAMGEKDGLITLERLEMLSEQVLQFKNFSALSLPGLSEERQAVFVPGLAILCGVFDALAIRDLRLSDGALREGVLYEMEGRFRHQDIRSRTAKSLAEHYNIDRDQASRVLATTELLYAQWMAQNTKLVNPQLEALLKWAAMLHEVGLSINHSAMHRHSAYILQNTNLPGLIRNSSCCWRRWCASTVKPSSWKSCRA
;
A
#
# COMPACT_ATOMS: atom_id res chain seq x y z
N MET A 1 -0.65 -8.18 -6.31
CA MET A 1 -0.40 -8.04 -7.77
C MET A 1 1.01 -8.46 -8.14
N GLY A 2 2.06 -7.69 -7.86
CA GLY A 2 3.43 -8.05 -8.29
C GLY A 2 3.87 -9.44 -7.83
N VAL A 3 3.72 -9.72 -6.53
CA VAL A 3 3.99 -11.03 -5.93
C VAL A 3 3.14 -12.15 -6.55
N GLU A 4 1.84 -11.94 -6.74
CA GLU A 4 0.93 -12.94 -7.34
C GLU A 4 1.30 -13.29 -8.79
N HIS A 5 1.87 -12.34 -9.55
CA HIS A 5 2.30 -12.60 -10.92
C HIS A 5 3.67 -13.29 -11.02
N THR A 6 4.54 -13.12 -10.02
CA THR A 6 5.88 -13.71 -10.03
C THR A 6 5.95 -15.06 -9.30
N GLN A 7 5.02 -15.33 -8.40
CA GLN A 7 4.98 -16.56 -7.61
C GLN A 7 3.86 -17.50 -8.10
N PRO A 8 4.20 -18.67 -8.68
CA PRO A 8 3.22 -19.55 -9.32
C PRO A 8 2.39 -20.38 -8.33
N GLU A 9 2.64 -20.29 -7.02
CA GLU A 9 1.92 -21.06 -6.02
C GLU A 9 0.42 -20.73 -5.99
N LYS A 10 -0.42 -21.77 -5.91
CA LYS A 10 -1.87 -21.63 -5.78
C LYS A 10 -2.28 -21.56 -4.32
N GLY A 11 -3.31 -20.76 -4.04
CA GLY A 11 -3.88 -20.59 -2.70
C GLY A 11 -3.61 -19.20 -2.12
N ARG A 12 -4.18 -18.96 -0.93
CA ARG A 12 -4.14 -17.68 -0.23
C ARG A 12 -2.75 -17.35 0.28
N LYS A 13 -2.33 -16.12 0.01
CA LYS A 13 -1.00 -15.62 0.34
C LYS A 13 -1.11 -14.44 1.29
N LEU A 14 -0.30 -14.46 2.35
CA LEU A 14 0.05 -13.27 3.11
C LEU A 14 1.27 -12.65 2.46
N VAL A 15 1.19 -11.39 2.06
CA VAL A 15 2.29 -10.61 1.50
C VAL A 15 2.68 -9.53 2.49
N ILE A 16 3.98 -9.44 2.78
CA ILE A 16 4.57 -8.49 3.72
C ILE A 16 5.64 -7.69 3.00
N ASP A 17 5.54 -6.37 2.99
CA ASP A 17 6.54 -5.48 2.40
C ASP A 17 7.01 -4.50 3.45
N ILE A 18 8.29 -4.55 3.82
CA ILE A 18 8.90 -3.60 4.77
C ILE A 18 9.72 -2.58 3.98
N GLY A 19 9.13 -1.39 3.81
CA GLY A 19 9.76 -0.25 3.17
C GLY A 19 10.52 0.66 4.14
N GLY A 20 10.98 1.80 3.62
CA GLY A 20 11.71 2.81 4.42
C GLY A 20 10.83 3.57 5.40
N GLY A 21 9.59 3.90 5.00
CA GLY A 21 8.66 4.71 5.80
C GLY A 21 7.35 4.01 6.20
N SER A 22 6.99 2.93 5.50
CA SER A 22 5.78 2.15 5.75
C SER A 22 6.05 0.65 5.61
N THR A 23 5.11 -0.13 6.13
CA THR A 23 5.04 -1.58 5.97
C THR A 23 3.64 -1.92 5.50
N GLU A 24 3.54 -2.67 4.40
CA GLU A 24 2.30 -3.14 3.83
C GLU A 24 2.08 -4.62 4.18
N LEU A 25 0.85 -4.97 4.54
CA LEU A 25 0.43 -6.33 4.86
C LEU A 25 -0.85 -6.63 4.08
N VAL A 26 -0.80 -7.64 3.20
CA VAL A 26 -1.93 -7.98 2.33
C VAL A 26 -2.21 -9.46 2.42
N ILE A 27 -3.47 -9.85 2.59
CA ILE A 27 -3.91 -11.22 2.36
C ILE A 27 -4.73 -11.23 1.08
N GLY A 28 -4.37 -12.08 0.12
CA GLY A 28 -5.07 -12.19 -1.16
C GLY A 28 -5.04 -13.61 -1.71
N GLU A 29 -5.90 -13.86 -2.69
CA GLU A 29 -6.01 -15.14 -3.39
C GLU A 29 -6.47 -14.87 -4.83
N ASP A 30 -5.88 -15.56 -5.81
CA ASP A 30 -6.23 -15.45 -7.23
C ASP A 30 -6.33 -14.00 -7.75
N PHE A 31 -5.31 -13.19 -7.45
CA PHE A 31 -5.22 -11.76 -7.81
C PHE A 31 -6.24 -10.83 -7.15
N GLU A 32 -7.08 -11.34 -6.25
CA GLU A 32 -8.04 -10.54 -5.49
C GLU A 32 -7.53 -10.29 -4.05
N PRO A 33 -7.33 -9.03 -3.64
CA PRO A 33 -6.98 -8.71 -2.26
C PRO A 33 -8.20 -8.89 -1.35
N LEU A 34 -8.04 -9.67 -0.29
CA LEU A 34 -9.07 -9.91 0.73
C LEU A 34 -8.92 -8.94 1.91
N LEU A 35 -7.67 -8.73 2.36
CA LEU A 35 -7.30 -7.75 3.38
C LEU A 35 -6.09 -6.97 2.88
N ALA A 36 -6.07 -5.66 3.04
CA ALA A 36 -4.96 -4.82 2.62
C ALA A 36 -4.77 -3.65 3.56
N GLU A 37 -3.64 -3.65 4.27
CA GLU A 37 -3.32 -2.66 5.30
C GLU A 37 -1.93 -2.10 5.06
N SER A 38 -1.75 -0.81 5.38
CA SER A 38 -0.44 -0.17 5.45
C SER A 38 -0.27 0.47 6.82
N ARG A 39 0.91 0.32 7.42
CA ARG A 39 1.27 0.91 8.71
C ARG A 39 2.49 1.80 8.55
N ARG A 40 2.46 2.96 9.20
CA ARG A 40 3.60 3.89 9.28
C ARG A 40 4.66 3.33 10.23
N MET A 41 5.40 2.36 9.74
CA MET A 41 6.60 1.77 10.32
C MET A 41 7.47 1.28 9.18
N GLY A 42 8.66 1.83 9.07
CA GLY A 42 9.63 1.40 8.06
C GLY A 42 11.04 1.56 8.59
N CYS A 43 12.00 0.89 7.96
CA CYS A 43 13.35 0.78 8.50
C CYS A 43 14.06 2.13 8.70
N VAL A 44 13.84 3.10 7.81
CA VAL A 44 14.40 4.47 7.96
C VAL A 44 13.73 5.22 9.10
N SER A 45 12.38 5.18 9.18
CA SER A 45 11.66 5.84 10.27
C SER A 45 12.00 5.25 11.65
N PHE A 46 12.17 3.92 11.73
CA PHE A 46 12.49 3.23 12.97
C PHE A 46 13.95 3.42 13.38
N ALA A 47 14.89 3.55 12.42
CA ALA A 47 16.26 3.97 12.71
C ALA A 47 16.26 5.26 13.53
N HIS A 48 15.61 6.32 13.03
CA HIS A 48 15.59 7.61 13.69
C HIS A 48 14.88 7.61 15.06
N ILE A 49 13.82 6.82 15.23
CA ILE A 49 13.01 6.84 16.45
C ILE A 49 13.60 5.97 17.57
N PHE A 50 14.13 4.79 17.22
CA PHE A 50 14.51 3.77 18.20
C PHE A 50 16.00 3.52 18.31
N PHE A 51 16.79 3.95 17.33
CA PHE A 51 18.24 3.76 17.28
C PHE A 51 18.94 5.10 17.03
N PRO A 52 18.80 6.08 17.95
CA PRO A 52 19.51 7.35 17.83
C PRO A 52 21.01 7.10 17.68
N ASP A 53 21.66 7.89 16.81
CA ASP A 53 23.09 7.78 16.49
C ASP A 53 23.53 6.39 15.97
N GLY A 54 22.57 5.55 15.55
CA GLY A 54 22.82 4.18 15.09
C GLY A 54 23.17 3.21 16.22
N GLU A 55 22.89 3.55 17.47
CA GLU A 55 23.24 2.72 18.63
C GLU A 55 22.42 1.43 18.70
N ILE A 56 23.13 0.30 18.70
CA ILE A 56 22.57 -1.04 18.84
C ILE A 56 22.69 -1.48 20.30
N ASN A 57 21.55 -1.72 20.93
CA ASN A 57 21.47 -2.38 22.22
C ASN A 57 20.12 -3.11 22.39
N ARG A 58 20.05 -4.01 23.37
CA ARG A 58 18.88 -4.87 23.61
C ARG A 58 17.62 -4.05 23.92
N THR A 59 17.75 -2.92 24.60
CA THR A 59 16.63 -2.04 24.95
C THR A 59 16.05 -1.38 23.71
N ASN A 60 16.88 -0.79 22.86
CA ASN A 60 16.48 -0.15 21.61
C ASN A 60 15.81 -1.15 20.67
N PHE A 61 16.43 -2.32 20.48
CA PHE A 61 15.87 -3.38 19.64
C PHE A 61 14.50 -3.86 20.15
N ARG A 62 14.38 -4.14 21.46
CA ARG A 62 13.11 -4.56 22.07
C ARG A 62 12.02 -3.50 21.93
N ARG A 63 12.36 -2.22 22.11
CA ARG A 63 11.41 -1.11 21.92
C ARG A 63 10.91 -1.02 20.49
N ALA A 64 11.80 -1.15 19.50
CA ALA A 64 11.43 -1.17 18.09
C ALA A 64 10.51 -2.36 17.75
N ARG A 65 10.88 -3.57 18.18
CA ARG A 65 10.09 -4.79 17.97
C ARG A 65 8.68 -4.68 18.58
N LEU A 66 8.59 -4.22 19.83
CA LEU A 66 7.32 -4.00 20.50
C LEU A 66 6.47 -2.95 19.80
N ALA A 67 7.07 -1.84 19.35
CA ALA A 67 6.36 -0.79 18.63
C ALA A 67 5.81 -1.26 17.27
N ALA A 68 6.53 -2.16 16.58
CA ALA A 68 6.03 -2.80 15.37
C ALA A 68 4.82 -3.71 15.68
N ALA A 69 4.93 -4.58 16.69
CA ALA A 69 3.84 -5.45 17.10
C ALA A 69 2.59 -4.63 17.52
N GLN A 70 2.77 -3.56 18.29
CA GLN A 70 1.67 -2.69 18.74
C GLN A 70 0.93 -2.01 17.58
N LYS A 71 1.63 -1.64 16.51
CA LYS A 71 1.00 -1.07 15.29
C LYS A 71 0.12 -2.09 14.54
N LEU A 72 0.29 -3.38 14.81
CA LEU A 72 -0.45 -4.47 14.20
C LEU A 72 -1.55 -5.02 15.12
N GLU A 73 -1.65 -4.56 16.37
CA GLU A 73 -2.58 -5.09 17.36
C GLU A 73 -4.03 -5.09 16.88
N THR A 74 -4.46 -4.01 16.23
CA THR A 74 -5.85 -3.86 15.73
C THR A 74 -6.19 -4.75 14.53
N LEU A 75 -5.19 -5.26 13.79
CA LEU A 75 -5.41 -6.10 12.61
C LEU A 75 -5.04 -7.57 12.83
N ALA A 76 -4.22 -7.87 13.84
CA ALA A 76 -3.63 -9.19 14.06
C ALA A 76 -4.68 -10.30 14.14
N TRP A 77 -5.76 -10.08 14.89
CA TRP A 77 -6.84 -11.06 15.02
C TRP A 77 -7.53 -11.36 13.69
N GLN A 78 -7.88 -10.31 12.93
CA GLN A 78 -8.53 -10.45 11.64
C GLN A 78 -7.64 -11.21 10.63
N TYR A 79 -6.35 -10.87 10.59
CA TYR A 79 -5.39 -11.54 9.70
C TYR A 79 -5.21 -13.01 10.06
N ARG A 80 -5.09 -13.34 11.36
CA ARG A 80 -4.92 -14.72 11.82
C ARG A 80 -6.14 -15.59 11.55
N ILE A 81 -7.35 -15.05 11.68
CA ILE A 81 -8.59 -15.78 11.33
C ILE A 81 -8.73 -15.95 9.83
N GLN A 82 -8.40 -14.91 9.06
CA GLN A 82 -8.38 -15.03 7.61
C GLN A 82 -7.39 -16.12 7.17
N GLY A 83 -6.22 -16.18 7.80
CA GLY A 83 -5.20 -17.18 7.54
C GLY A 83 -4.60 -17.09 6.12
N TRP A 84 -3.62 -17.94 5.88
CA TRP A 84 -2.90 -18.05 4.60
C TRP A 84 -2.27 -19.44 4.49
N GLN A 85 -2.05 -19.92 3.27
CA GLN A 85 -1.25 -21.11 3.00
C GLN A 85 0.23 -20.77 2.89
N TYR A 86 0.55 -19.59 2.36
CA TYR A 86 1.92 -19.14 2.15
C TYR A 86 2.10 -17.71 2.68
N ALA A 87 3.19 -17.45 3.40
CA ALA A 87 3.61 -16.09 3.69
C ALA A 87 4.82 -15.74 2.81
N LEU A 88 4.71 -14.61 2.12
CA LEU A 88 5.68 -14.08 1.18
C LEU A 88 6.12 -12.70 1.62
N GLY A 89 7.42 -12.45 1.60
CA GLY A 89 8.01 -11.19 1.96
C GLY A 89 8.68 -10.51 0.77
N ALA A 90 8.47 -9.21 0.62
CA ALA A 90 9.05 -8.38 -0.42
C ALA A 90 9.97 -7.29 0.17
N SER A 91 10.70 -6.60 -0.71
CA SER A 91 11.58 -5.46 -0.40
C SER A 91 12.89 -5.78 0.34
N GLY A 92 13.70 -4.73 0.49
CA GLY A 92 15.11 -4.82 0.86
C GLY A 92 15.38 -5.35 2.26
N SER A 93 14.50 -5.09 3.25
CA SER A 93 14.72 -5.58 4.62
C SER A 93 14.56 -7.09 4.72
N ILE A 94 13.55 -7.66 4.05
CA ILE A 94 13.33 -9.10 4.05
C ILE A 94 14.39 -9.80 3.19
N LYS A 95 14.73 -9.22 2.04
CA LYS A 95 15.82 -9.72 1.18
C LYS A 95 17.15 -9.78 1.94
N ALA A 96 17.53 -8.72 2.64
CA ALA A 96 18.75 -8.70 3.43
C ALA A 96 18.73 -9.74 4.56
N ALA A 97 17.59 -9.91 5.25
CA ALA A 97 17.47 -10.95 6.30
C ALA A 97 17.66 -12.36 5.72
N HIS A 98 17.06 -12.62 4.55
CA HIS A 98 17.26 -13.88 3.81
C HIS A 98 18.72 -14.09 3.40
N GLU A 99 19.36 -13.09 2.79
CA GLU A 99 20.76 -13.17 2.33
C GLU A 99 21.73 -13.44 3.50
N VAL A 100 21.52 -12.79 4.65
CA VAL A 100 22.32 -13.03 5.86
C VAL A 100 22.11 -14.45 6.38
N LEU A 101 20.87 -14.95 6.44
CA LEU A 101 20.60 -16.32 6.88
C LEU A 101 21.27 -17.37 5.98
N VAL A 102 21.17 -17.18 4.67
CA VAL A 102 21.82 -18.06 3.68
C VAL A 102 23.34 -18.02 3.87
N ALA A 103 23.92 -16.83 4.05
CA ALA A 103 25.36 -16.67 4.28
C ALA A 103 25.83 -17.25 5.63
N MET A 104 24.94 -17.33 6.62
CA MET A 104 25.18 -18.00 7.90
C MET A 104 25.02 -19.53 7.84
N GLY A 105 24.55 -20.09 6.73
CA GLY A 105 24.51 -21.54 6.48
C GLY A 105 23.10 -22.16 6.43
N GLU A 106 22.04 -21.36 6.51
CA GLU A 106 20.66 -21.84 6.37
C GLU A 106 20.33 -22.15 4.91
N LYS A 107 20.07 -23.43 4.58
CA LYS A 107 20.02 -23.91 3.18
C LYS A 107 18.64 -23.85 2.50
N ASP A 108 17.56 -23.81 3.27
CA ASP A 108 16.19 -23.88 2.72
C ASP A 108 15.61 -22.50 2.34
N GLY A 109 16.32 -21.41 2.69
CA GLY A 109 15.91 -20.04 2.38
C GLY A 109 14.68 -19.53 3.14
N LEU A 110 14.14 -20.30 4.08
CA LEU A 110 12.96 -19.91 4.86
C LEU A 110 13.36 -18.95 5.99
N ILE A 111 12.52 -17.94 6.23
CA ILE A 111 12.63 -17.08 7.40
C ILE A 111 11.63 -17.60 8.44
N THR A 112 12.12 -18.00 9.61
CA THR A 112 11.31 -18.46 10.74
C THR A 112 11.58 -17.59 11.96
N LEU A 113 10.68 -17.62 12.96
CA LEU A 113 10.89 -16.86 14.20
C LEU A 113 12.22 -17.24 14.88
N GLU A 114 12.55 -18.53 14.94
CA GLU A 114 13.81 -19.02 15.52
C GLU A 114 15.05 -18.43 14.83
N ARG A 115 15.04 -18.38 13.50
CA ARG A 115 16.11 -17.76 12.69
C ARG A 115 16.18 -16.25 12.89
N LEU A 116 15.04 -15.59 13.06
CA LEU A 116 15.00 -14.16 13.38
C LEU A 116 15.55 -13.86 14.79
N GLU A 117 15.30 -14.73 15.77
CA GLU A 117 15.92 -14.61 17.10
C GLU A 117 17.43 -14.81 17.01
N MET A 118 17.90 -15.79 16.24
CA MET A 118 19.32 -16.00 15.96
C MET A 118 19.97 -14.74 15.36
N LEU A 119 19.37 -14.16 14.31
CA LEU A 119 19.85 -12.91 13.71
C LEU A 119 19.84 -11.76 14.73
N SER A 120 18.80 -11.67 15.56
CA SER A 120 18.68 -10.63 16.59
C SER A 120 19.84 -10.72 17.57
N GLU A 121 20.19 -11.92 18.03
CA GLU A 121 21.35 -12.12 18.93
C GLU A 121 22.68 -11.81 18.25
N GLN A 122 22.86 -12.12 16.95
CA GLN A 122 24.06 -11.72 16.21
C GLN A 122 24.19 -10.20 16.08
N VAL A 123 23.11 -9.51 15.72
CA VAL A 123 23.09 -8.04 15.62
C VAL A 123 23.45 -7.40 16.97
N LEU A 124 22.98 -7.96 18.08
CA LEU A 124 23.22 -7.44 19.43
C LEU A 124 24.68 -7.57 19.91
N GLN A 125 25.54 -8.29 19.18
CA GLN A 125 26.99 -8.31 19.44
C GLN A 125 27.67 -7.00 19.03
N PHE A 126 27.05 -6.23 18.13
CA PHE A 126 27.56 -4.95 17.65
C PHE A 126 26.98 -3.78 18.46
N LYS A 127 27.73 -2.67 18.53
CA LYS A 127 27.32 -1.46 19.27
C LYS A 127 26.73 -0.36 18.39
N ASN A 128 27.07 -0.35 17.10
CA ASN A 128 26.64 0.69 16.18
C ASN A 128 26.40 0.12 14.78
N PHE A 129 25.51 0.75 14.01
CA PHE A 129 25.27 0.39 12.61
C PHE A 129 26.53 0.39 11.76
N SER A 130 27.45 1.36 11.98
CA SER A 130 28.71 1.45 11.24
C SER A 130 29.67 0.29 11.50
N ALA A 131 29.54 -0.38 12.66
CA ALA A 131 30.33 -1.54 13.03
C ALA A 131 29.66 -2.87 12.64
N LEU A 132 28.42 -2.82 12.12
CA LEU A 132 27.61 -4.00 11.84
C LEU A 132 28.22 -4.80 10.67
N SER A 133 28.92 -5.88 11.01
CA SER A 133 29.55 -6.77 10.03
C SER A 133 28.89 -8.14 10.08
N LEU A 134 27.91 -8.35 9.20
CA LEU A 134 27.23 -9.62 9.03
C LEU A 134 27.54 -10.19 7.65
N PRO A 135 27.77 -11.51 7.53
CA PRO A 135 28.02 -12.14 6.24
C PRO A 135 26.77 -11.96 5.36
N GLY A 136 26.97 -11.58 4.08
CA GLY A 136 25.88 -11.33 3.14
C GLY A 136 25.20 -9.97 3.27
N LEU A 137 25.53 -9.14 4.26
CA LEU A 137 24.98 -7.79 4.40
C LEU A 137 25.84 -6.76 3.65
N SER A 138 25.24 -6.01 2.72
CA SER A 138 25.94 -4.91 2.04
C SER A 138 26.10 -3.68 2.93
N GLU A 139 27.13 -2.88 2.68
CA GLU A 139 27.41 -1.63 3.43
C GLU A 139 26.21 -0.65 3.38
N GLU A 140 25.60 -0.49 2.20
CA GLU A 140 24.43 0.38 2.01
C GLU A 140 23.22 -0.03 2.89
N ARG A 141 23.14 -1.31 3.28
CA ARG A 141 22.04 -1.84 4.08
C ARG A 141 22.29 -1.79 5.59
N GLN A 142 23.53 -1.59 6.04
CA GLN A 142 23.88 -1.58 7.47
C GLN A 142 23.02 -0.60 8.28
N ALA A 143 22.84 0.62 7.78
CA ALA A 143 22.09 1.69 8.45
C ALA A 143 20.59 1.40 8.62
N VAL A 144 20.02 0.45 7.85
CA VAL A 144 18.58 0.14 7.85
C VAL A 144 18.27 -1.31 8.20
N PHE A 145 19.28 -2.16 8.36
CA PHE A 145 19.09 -3.59 8.61
C PHE A 145 18.48 -3.86 9.99
N VAL A 146 19.09 -3.35 11.06
CA VAL A 146 18.63 -3.54 12.45
C VAL A 146 17.19 -3.09 12.68
N PRO A 147 16.76 -1.87 12.28
CA PRO A 147 15.37 -1.46 12.43
C PRO A 147 14.42 -2.28 11.54
N GLY A 148 14.84 -2.67 10.33
CA GLY A 148 14.07 -3.57 9.47
C GLY A 148 13.86 -4.95 10.09
N LEU A 149 14.91 -5.52 10.70
CA LEU A 149 14.86 -6.78 11.43
C LEU A 149 13.91 -6.68 12.63
N ALA A 150 13.98 -5.59 13.40
CA ALA A 150 13.07 -5.38 14.53
C ALA A 150 11.59 -5.32 14.10
N ILE A 151 11.29 -4.66 12.97
CA ILE A 151 9.95 -4.65 12.38
C ILE A 151 9.54 -6.07 11.98
N LEU A 152 10.42 -6.79 11.28
CA LEU A 152 10.16 -8.16 10.83
C LEU A 152 9.85 -9.09 12.01
N CYS A 153 10.63 -9.02 13.10
CA CYS A 153 10.34 -9.75 14.33
C CYS A 153 8.96 -9.38 14.91
N GLY A 154 8.63 -8.08 14.98
CA GLY A 154 7.33 -7.63 15.48
C GLY A 154 6.14 -8.08 14.62
N VAL A 155 6.34 -8.21 13.31
CA VAL A 155 5.35 -8.77 12.38
C VAL A 155 5.14 -10.27 12.65
N PHE A 156 6.23 -11.03 12.84
CA PHE A 156 6.15 -12.45 13.22
C PHE A 156 5.43 -12.65 14.56
N ASP A 157 5.71 -11.82 15.55
CA ASP A 157 5.04 -11.86 16.86
C ASP A 157 3.53 -11.61 16.74
N ALA A 158 3.14 -10.55 16.02
CA ALA A 158 1.75 -10.14 15.91
C ALA A 158 0.90 -11.14 15.12
N LEU A 159 1.46 -11.68 14.03
CA LEU A 159 0.73 -12.53 13.09
C LEU A 159 0.93 -14.04 13.34
N ALA A 160 1.85 -14.42 14.23
CA ALA A 160 2.21 -15.81 14.50
C ALA A 160 2.59 -16.59 13.22
N ILE A 161 3.44 -15.96 12.39
CA ILE A 161 3.92 -16.55 11.13
C ILE A 161 4.88 -17.70 11.46
N ARG A 162 4.70 -18.85 10.80
CA ARG A 162 5.57 -20.03 10.97
C ARG A 162 6.83 -19.91 10.11
N ASP A 163 6.60 -19.70 8.81
CA ASP A 163 7.63 -19.53 7.80
C ASP A 163 7.24 -18.42 6.83
N LEU A 164 8.24 -17.67 6.38
CA LEU A 164 8.13 -16.61 5.39
C LEU A 164 9.16 -16.88 4.28
N ARG A 165 8.72 -16.78 3.03
CA ARG A 165 9.59 -16.93 1.85
C ARG A 165 9.87 -15.58 1.22
N LEU A 166 11.07 -15.41 0.67
CA LEU A 166 11.37 -14.22 -0.13
C LEU A 166 10.61 -14.31 -1.46
N SER A 167 9.95 -13.21 -1.84
CA SER A 167 9.41 -13.01 -3.18
C SER A 167 10.30 -12.07 -3.96
N ASP A 168 10.65 -12.46 -5.20
CA ASP A 168 11.36 -11.60 -6.14
C ASP A 168 10.47 -10.49 -6.71
N GLY A 169 9.13 -10.66 -6.66
CA GLY A 169 8.18 -9.63 -7.06
C GLY A 169 7.83 -8.70 -5.91
N ALA A 170 7.75 -7.40 -6.20
CA ALA A 170 7.36 -6.34 -5.29
C ALA A 170 6.41 -5.35 -5.99
N LEU A 171 6.47 -4.07 -5.61
CA LEU A 171 5.63 -3.02 -6.20
C LEU A 171 5.91 -2.80 -7.70
N ARG A 172 7.18 -2.89 -8.13
CA ARG A 172 7.59 -2.59 -9.51
C ARG A 172 6.92 -3.52 -10.51
N GLU A 173 6.93 -4.82 -10.22
CA GLU A 173 6.32 -5.86 -11.03
C GLU A 173 4.79 -5.69 -11.02
N GLY A 174 4.20 -5.32 -9.87
CA GLY A 174 2.78 -5.02 -9.75
C GLY A 174 2.33 -3.87 -10.66
N VAL A 175 3.10 -2.78 -10.70
CA VAL A 175 2.85 -1.65 -11.60
C VAL A 175 3.03 -2.05 -13.06
N LEU A 176 4.05 -2.87 -13.37
CA LEU A 176 4.29 -3.35 -14.73
C LEU A 176 3.10 -4.17 -15.25
N TYR A 177 2.59 -5.12 -14.46
CA TYR A 177 1.42 -5.91 -14.83
C TYR A 177 0.12 -5.09 -14.84
N GLU A 178 -0.02 -4.09 -13.96
CA GLU A 178 -1.14 -3.14 -14.06
C GLU A 178 -1.09 -2.37 -15.38
N MET A 179 0.10 -1.93 -15.81
CA MET A 179 0.29 -1.26 -17.09
C MET A 179 -0.04 -2.20 -18.25
N GLU A 180 0.38 -3.46 -18.22
CA GLU A 180 0.00 -4.47 -19.24
C GLU A 180 -1.51 -4.73 -19.25
N GLY A 181 -2.15 -4.88 -18.09
CA GLY A 181 -3.59 -5.10 -17.94
C GLY A 181 -4.44 -3.94 -18.47
N ARG A 182 -3.94 -2.70 -18.37
CA ARG A 182 -4.57 -1.51 -18.99
C ARG A 182 -4.64 -1.62 -20.51
N PHE A 183 -3.65 -2.24 -21.16
CA PHE A 183 -3.71 -2.49 -22.61
C PHE A 183 -4.71 -3.61 -22.96
N ARG A 184 -5.04 -4.51 -22.01
CA ARG A 184 -5.99 -5.63 -22.19
C ARG A 184 -7.41 -5.35 -21.66
N HIS A 185 -7.82 -4.08 -21.52
CA HIS A 185 -9.19 -3.65 -21.14
C HIS A 185 -9.70 -4.06 -19.74
N GLN A 186 -8.85 -4.53 -18.82
CA GLN A 186 -9.23 -4.77 -17.42
C GLN A 186 -8.89 -3.55 -16.56
N ASP A 187 -9.64 -2.46 -16.69
CA ASP A 187 -9.40 -1.24 -15.88
C ASP A 187 -9.90 -1.44 -14.44
N ILE A 188 -8.96 -1.67 -13.51
CA ILE A 188 -9.20 -1.78 -12.06
C ILE A 188 -10.05 -0.60 -11.55
N ARG A 189 -9.85 0.61 -12.10
CA ARG A 189 -10.59 1.82 -11.70
C ARG A 189 -12.07 1.73 -12.04
N SER A 190 -12.42 1.08 -13.16
CA SER A 190 -13.81 0.83 -13.53
C SER A 190 -14.48 -0.17 -12.58
N ARG A 191 -13.74 -1.19 -12.12
CA ARG A 191 -14.23 -2.11 -11.08
C ARG A 191 -14.43 -1.38 -9.74
N THR A 192 -13.46 -0.57 -9.32
CA THR A 192 -13.55 0.24 -8.09
C THR A 192 -14.77 1.18 -8.11
N ALA A 193 -14.99 1.89 -9.22
CA ALA A 193 -16.13 2.80 -9.36
C ALA A 193 -17.47 2.06 -9.31
N LYS A 194 -17.59 0.90 -9.97
CA LYS A 194 -18.79 0.06 -9.91
C LYS A 194 -19.05 -0.46 -8.50
N SER A 195 -18.02 -0.94 -7.81
CA SER A 195 -18.13 -1.44 -6.44
C SER A 195 -18.58 -0.36 -5.46
N LEU A 196 -18.09 0.89 -5.61
CA LEU A 196 -18.57 2.03 -4.82
C LEU A 196 -20.04 2.36 -5.08
N ALA A 197 -20.44 2.35 -6.35
CA ALA A 197 -21.81 2.61 -6.72
C ALA A 197 -22.76 1.55 -6.12
N GLU A 198 -22.33 0.29 -6.09
CA GLU A 198 -23.04 -0.80 -5.42
C GLU A 198 -23.11 -0.61 -3.91
N HIS A 199 -21.97 -0.35 -3.26
CA HIS A 199 -21.90 -0.21 -1.81
C HIS A 199 -22.76 0.95 -1.29
N TYR A 200 -22.76 2.09 -1.99
CA TYR A 200 -23.53 3.27 -1.59
C TYR A 200 -24.94 3.35 -2.20
N ASN A 201 -25.41 2.29 -2.87
CA ASN A 201 -26.71 2.22 -3.53
C ASN A 201 -27.00 3.43 -4.43
N ILE A 202 -26.03 3.83 -5.25
CA ILE A 202 -26.18 4.94 -6.20
C ILE A 202 -27.23 4.54 -7.26
N ASP A 203 -28.13 5.46 -7.59
CA ASP A 203 -29.06 5.31 -8.72
C ASP A 203 -28.25 5.27 -10.03
N ARG A 204 -28.15 4.07 -10.61
CA ARG A 204 -27.38 3.82 -11.82
C ARG A 204 -27.97 4.54 -13.03
N ASP A 205 -29.29 4.65 -13.11
CA ASP A 205 -29.95 5.31 -14.23
C ASP A 205 -29.68 6.82 -14.18
N GLN A 206 -29.69 7.39 -12.98
CA GLN A 206 -29.32 8.79 -12.78
C GLN A 206 -27.85 9.05 -13.08
N ALA A 207 -26.95 8.21 -12.56
CA ALA A 207 -25.53 8.29 -12.86
C ALA A 207 -25.26 8.21 -14.39
N SER A 208 -25.94 7.32 -15.11
CA SER A 208 -25.84 7.19 -16.56
C SER A 208 -26.38 8.41 -17.31
N ARG A 209 -27.51 9.01 -16.88
CA ARG A 209 -28.04 10.26 -17.48
C ARG A 209 -27.05 11.42 -17.33
N VAL A 210 -26.47 11.58 -16.14
CA VAL A 210 -25.48 12.65 -15.87
C VAL A 210 -24.19 12.42 -16.65
N LEU A 211 -23.73 11.17 -16.73
CA LEU A 211 -22.56 10.80 -17.52
C LEU A 211 -22.77 11.13 -19.01
N ALA A 212 -23.86 10.68 -19.62
CA ALA A 212 -24.17 10.94 -21.03
C ALA A 212 -24.22 12.44 -21.35
N THR A 213 -24.85 13.23 -20.47
CA THR A 213 -24.91 14.68 -20.59
C THR A 213 -23.50 15.31 -20.50
N THR A 214 -22.69 14.81 -19.56
CA THR A 214 -21.33 15.30 -19.34
C THR A 214 -20.42 14.95 -20.53
N GLU A 215 -20.52 13.75 -21.09
CA GLU A 215 -19.75 13.33 -22.27
C GLU A 215 -20.11 14.16 -23.51
N LEU A 216 -21.40 14.46 -23.71
CA LEU A 216 -21.86 15.33 -24.80
C LEU A 216 -21.25 16.73 -24.71
N LEU A 217 -21.28 17.34 -23.52
CA LEU A 217 -20.71 18.67 -23.29
C LEU A 217 -19.18 18.64 -23.39
N TYR A 218 -18.54 17.59 -22.88
CA TYR A 218 -17.10 17.41 -22.94
C TYR A 218 -16.60 17.27 -24.38
N ALA A 219 -17.32 16.54 -25.24
CA ALA A 219 -16.98 16.39 -26.65
C ALA A 219 -17.01 17.73 -27.40
N GLN A 220 -18.01 18.58 -27.11
CA GLN A 220 -18.08 19.93 -27.69
C GLN A 220 -16.93 20.83 -27.20
N TRP A 221 -16.59 20.76 -25.91
CA TRP A 221 -15.45 21.48 -25.35
C TRP A 221 -14.12 21.00 -25.95
N MET A 222 -13.95 19.69 -26.12
CA MET A 222 -12.77 19.04 -26.70
C MET A 222 -12.50 19.54 -28.12
N ALA A 223 -13.55 19.64 -28.95
CA ALA A 223 -13.45 20.14 -30.32
C ALA A 223 -12.90 21.59 -30.38
N GLN A 224 -13.18 22.40 -29.37
CA GLN A 224 -12.73 23.79 -29.28
C GLN A 224 -11.37 23.95 -28.57
N ASN A 225 -10.96 22.97 -27.76
CA ASN A 225 -9.83 23.07 -26.83
C ASN A 225 -8.87 21.89 -26.95
N THR A 226 -8.55 21.47 -28.18
CA THR A 226 -7.76 20.26 -28.47
C THR A 226 -6.41 20.20 -27.75
N LYS A 227 -5.76 21.34 -27.49
CA LYS A 227 -4.48 21.42 -26.76
C LYS A 227 -4.59 21.16 -25.25
N LEU A 228 -5.78 21.25 -24.67
CA LEU A 228 -6.04 21.07 -23.24
C LEU A 228 -6.58 19.68 -22.90
N VAL A 229 -6.77 18.83 -23.91
CA VAL A 229 -7.31 17.48 -23.75
C VAL A 229 -6.29 16.59 -23.07
N ASN A 230 -6.71 15.91 -22.02
CA ASN A 230 -5.90 14.93 -21.31
C ASN A 230 -6.75 13.68 -21.01
N PRO A 231 -6.40 12.51 -21.59
CA PRO A 231 -7.16 11.27 -21.38
C PRO A 231 -7.33 10.86 -19.92
N GLN A 232 -6.37 11.21 -19.05
CA GLN A 232 -6.47 10.93 -17.62
C GLN A 232 -7.54 11.81 -16.96
N LEU A 233 -7.62 13.09 -17.31
CA LEU A 233 -8.64 14.00 -16.79
C LEU A 233 -10.03 13.67 -17.32
N GLU A 234 -10.11 13.22 -18.58
CA GLU A 234 -11.36 12.70 -19.16
C GLU A 234 -11.91 11.52 -18.34
N ALA A 235 -11.06 10.52 -18.06
CA ALA A 235 -11.49 9.37 -17.25
C ALA A 235 -11.97 9.78 -15.85
N LEU A 236 -11.28 10.73 -15.22
CA LEU A 236 -11.68 11.28 -13.93
C LEU A 236 -13.03 12.03 -13.99
N LEU A 237 -13.29 12.78 -15.06
CA LEU A 237 -14.57 13.46 -15.27
C LEU A 237 -15.73 12.45 -15.38
N LYS A 238 -15.52 11.37 -16.13
CA LYS A 238 -16.53 10.30 -16.29
C LYS A 238 -16.86 9.64 -14.96
N TRP A 239 -15.85 9.30 -14.16
CA TRP A 239 -16.10 8.72 -12.84
C TRP A 239 -16.71 9.70 -11.85
N ALA A 240 -16.34 10.99 -11.92
CA ALA A 240 -16.96 12.02 -11.09
C ALA A 240 -18.47 12.12 -11.38
N ALA A 241 -18.88 12.05 -12.65
CA ALA A 241 -20.29 11.97 -13.03
C ALA A 241 -20.96 10.69 -12.51
N MET A 242 -20.28 9.53 -12.56
CA MET A 242 -20.85 8.27 -12.06
C MET A 242 -21.02 8.22 -10.54
N LEU A 243 -20.16 8.90 -9.78
CA LEU A 243 -20.13 8.83 -8.31
C LEU A 243 -20.60 10.11 -7.62
N HIS A 244 -21.14 11.09 -8.36
CA HIS A 244 -21.53 12.39 -7.82
C HIS A 244 -22.56 12.29 -6.67
N GLU A 245 -23.39 11.25 -6.67
CA GLU A 245 -24.45 10.98 -5.69
C GLU A 245 -24.04 10.05 -4.53
N VAL A 246 -22.77 9.65 -4.43
CA VAL A 246 -22.32 8.76 -3.34
C VAL A 246 -22.61 9.32 -1.93
N GLY A 247 -22.65 10.64 -1.78
CA GLY A 247 -23.00 11.35 -0.55
C GLY A 247 -24.49 11.38 -0.19
N LEU A 248 -25.39 10.93 -1.08
CA LEU A 248 -26.83 10.82 -0.78
C LEU A 248 -27.11 9.86 0.38
N SER A 249 -26.26 8.85 0.54
CA SER A 249 -26.28 7.92 1.68
C SER A 249 -26.16 8.61 3.04
N ILE A 250 -25.60 9.83 3.09
CA ILE A 250 -25.47 10.64 4.31
C ILE A 250 -26.62 11.63 4.43
N ASN A 251 -26.77 12.53 3.44
CA ASN A 251 -27.82 13.54 3.42
C ASN A 251 -27.98 14.14 2.01
N HIS A 252 -29.22 14.49 1.63
CA HIS A 252 -29.50 15.29 0.44
C HIS A 252 -28.93 16.72 0.55
N SER A 253 -28.98 17.31 1.75
CA SER A 253 -28.47 18.66 2.00
C SER A 253 -26.95 18.69 1.87
N ALA A 254 -26.44 19.53 0.97
CA ALA A 254 -25.02 19.63 0.67
C ALA A 254 -24.36 18.30 0.25
N MET A 255 -25.11 17.45 -0.47
CA MET A 255 -24.67 16.16 -1.03
C MET A 255 -23.27 16.21 -1.63
N HIS A 256 -22.95 17.23 -2.45
CA HIS A 256 -21.63 17.38 -3.08
C HIS A 256 -20.47 17.37 -2.07
N ARG A 257 -20.65 17.91 -0.86
CA ARG A 257 -19.64 17.87 0.21
C ARG A 257 -19.48 16.48 0.79
N HIS A 258 -20.60 15.77 0.98
CA HIS A 258 -20.61 14.39 1.47
C HIS A 258 -19.97 13.45 0.44
N SER A 259 -20.30 13.61 -0.84
CA SER A 259 -19.67 12.86 -1.94
C SER A 259 -18.17 13.11 -1.98
N ALA A 260 -17.74 14.38 -1.92
CA ALA A 260 -16.33 14.74 -1.88
C ALA A 260 -15.61 14.14 -0.66
N TYR A 261 -16.25 14.14 0.51
CA TYR A 261 -15.69 13.59 1.73
C TYR A 261 -15.48 12.07 1.62
N ILE A 262 -16.47 11.34 1.13
CA ILE A 262 -16.37 9.88 0.93
C ILE A 262 -15.24 9.57 -0.04
N LEU A 263 -15.23 10.19 -1.22
CA LEU A 263 -14.26 9.91 -2.28
C LEU A 263 -12.83 10.31 -1.91
N GLN A 264 -12.67 11.27 -0.99
CA GLN A 264 -11.36 11.68 -0.48
C GLN A 264 -10.80 10.73 0.58
N ASN A 265 -11.66 10.15 1.43
CA ASN A 265 -11.24 9.36 2.59
C ASN A 265 -11.39 7.85 2.37
N THR A 266 -11.99 7.42 1.26
CA THR A 266 -12.08 6.01 0.88
C THR A 266 -10.80 5.59 0.15
N ASN A 267 -10.32 4.38 0.43
CA ASN A 267 -9.25 3.78 -0.36
C ASN A 267 -9.80 3.32 -1.71
N LEU A 268 -9.27 3.86 -2.81
CA LEU A 268 -9.75 3.63 -4.16
C LEU A 268 -8.67 2.91 -4.99
N PRO A 269 -8.69 1.57 -5.09
CA PRO A 269 -7.71 0.82 -5.87
C PRO A 269 -7.59 1.34 -7.32
N GLY A 270 -6.35 1.59 -7.76
CA GLY A 270 -6.03 2.13 -9.09
C GLY A 270 -6.06 3.66 -9.22
N LEU A 271 -6.47 4.41 -8.18
CA LEU A 271 -6.47 5.89 -8.19
C LEU A 271 -5.34 6.46 -7.31
N ILE A 272 -4.53 7.36 -7.89
CA ILE A 272 -3.45 8.06 -7.17
C ILE A 272 -4.06 9.21 -6.35
N ARG A 273 -3.50 9.50 -5.16
CA ARG A 273 -4.00 10.55 -4.23
C ARG A 273 -4.19 11.95 -4.86
N ASN A 274 -3.41 12.31 -5.88
CA ASN A 274 -3.57 13.58 -6.60
C ASN A 274 -4.85 13.63 -7.43
N SER A 275 -5.30 12.48 -7.96
CA SER A 275 -6.55 12.34 -8.68
C SER A 275 -7.76 12.58 -7.75
N SER A 276 -7.73 12.08 -6.51
CA SER A 276 -8.76 12.36 -5.50
C SER A 276 -8.85 13.85 -5.13
N CYS A 277 -7.75 14.61 -5.27
CA CYS A 277 -7.74 16.06 -5.06
C CYS A 277 -8.47 16.82 -6.18
N CYS A 278 -8.36 16.38 -7.44
CA CYS A 278 -9.13 16.94 -8.56
C CYS A 278 -10.64 16.78 -8.34
N TRP A 279 -11.08 15.66 -7.76
CA TRP A 279 -12.48 15.40 -7.46
C TRP A 279 -13.02 16.33 -6.37
N ARG A 280 -12.21 16.61 -5.35
CA ARG A 280 -12.51 17.64 -4.34
C ARG A 280 -12.81 18.99 -4.98
N ARG A 281 -12.06 19.35 -6.03
CA ARG A 281 -12.20 20.63 -6.75
C ARG A 281 -13.43 20.64 -7.66
N TRP A 282 -13.82 19.50 -8.22
CA TRP A 282 -15.03 19.35 -9.03
C TRP A 282 -16.30 19.37 -8.20
N CYS A 283 -16.35 18.62 -7.09
CA CYS A 283 -17.53 18.63 -6.20
C CYS A 283 -17.67 19.94 -5.39
N ALA A 284 -16.58 20.67 -5.12
CA ALA A 284 -16.61 21.91 -4.33
C ALA A 284 -16.82 23.20 -5.16
N SER A 285 -16.79 23.14 -6.49
CA SER A 285 -16.82 24.32 -7.36
C SER A 285 -18.17 25.05 -7.44
N THR A 286 -19.19 24.61 -6.68
CA THR A 286 -20.43 25.38 -6.49
C THR A 286 -20.29 26.53 -5.48
N VAL A 287 -19.13 26.71 -4.81
CA VAL A 287 -18.94 27.82 -3.84
C VAL A 287 -17.59 28.56 -3.99
N LYS A 288 -17.70 29.79 -4.51
CA LYS A 288 -16.82 30.98 -4.47
C LYS A 288 -15.47 31.00 -5.25
N PRO A 289 -15.18 32.08 -6.03
CA PRO A 289 -13.97 32.22 -6.86
C PRO A 289 -12.65 32.58 -6.14
N SER A 290 -12.59 32.64 -4.80
CA SER A 290 -11.44 33.25 -4.10
C SER A 290 -10.27 32.30 -3.78
N SER A 291 -10.37 31.00 -4.06
CA SER A 291 -9.33 30.00 -3.70
C SER A 291 -8.35 29.64 -4.84
N TRP A 292 -8.31 30.43 -5.91
CA TRP A 292 -7.58 30.11 -7.14
C TRP A 292 -6.05 30.30 -7.09
N LYS A 293 -5.48 30.76 -5.96
CA LYS A 293 -4.06 31.21 -5.92
C LYS A 293 -3.00 30.21 -5.45
N SER A 294 -3.32 29.01 -4.96
CA SER A 294 -2.29 28.17 -4.30
C SER A 294 -1.78 26.94 -5.09
N CYS A 295 -1.88 26.91 -6.43
CA CYS A 295 -1.22 25.87 -7.24
C CYS A 295 -0.37 26.48 -8.37
N ARG A 296 0.56 27.35 -7.99
CA ARG A 296 1.82 27.56 -8.73
C ARG A 296 2.97 27.40 -7.75
N ALA A 297 3.32 26.15 -7.48
CA ALA A 297 4.61 25.64 -7.02
C ALA A 297 4.45 24.12 -6.88
#